data_AF-A0A9E0WT36-F1
#
_entry.id   AF-A0A9E0WT36-F1
#
_cell.length_a   1.000
_cell.length_b   1.000
_cell.length_c   1.000
_cell.angle_alpha   90.00
_cell.angle_beta   90.00
_cell.angle_gamma   90.00
#
_symmetry.space_group_name_H-M   'P 1'
#
loop_
_entity.id
_entity.type
_entity.pdbx_description
1 polymer ?
#
loop_
_entity_poly.entity_id
_entity_poly.type
_entity_poly.pdbx_seq_one_letter_code
_entity_poly.pdbx_strand_id
1 'polypeptide(L)'
;MPSGPLDFSGTGQPLVDADMEQALSILGLEPGADLPALWSVLTVESRGFGFLADRRPKLLFERHIFYKQTDGRFAATAPDLCAKTGGGYLGGGAEYDRLARALALCRVAGLGDEPALRSASWGLGQVMGFNAAVAGFPSAREMVTQMSQSEAAQLAGMARFMASEGLDAKLRARDWTGFARGYNGPSYWKNAYDVKLKSAFQKFSSGISRDLRARAAQGALLFLGYNPGDPDGVLGQNTRRAIGAFRADAHMGTSPELDDAVLDAIMRKAGLAGG
;
A
#
# COMPACT_ATOMS: atom_id res chain seq x y z
N MET A 1 14.81 -17.11 14.68
CA MET A 1 13.62 -16.33 14.27
C MET A 1 12.51 -17.30 13.94
N PRO A 2 11.26 -17.08 14.38
CA PRO A 2 10.22 -18.11 14.30
C PRO A 2 9.86 -18.41 12.84
N SER A 3 10.12 -19.66 12.44
CA SER A 3 9.85 -20.25 11.12
C SER A 3 8.38 -20.67 10.97
N GLY A 4 7.45 -19.89 11.55
CA GLY A 4 6.02 -20.15 11.42
C GLY A 4 5.49 -19.70 10.05
N PRO A 5 4.32 -20.19 9.60
CA PRO A 5 3.66 -19.64 8.42
C PRO A 5 3.35 -18.14 8.61
N LEU A 6 3.62 -17.32 7.59
CA LEU A 6 3.10 -15.94 7.51
C LEU A 6 1.60 -16.00 7.31
N ASP A 7 0.83 -15.41 8.23
CA ASP A 7 -0.61 -15.22 8.10
C ASP A 7 -0.97 -13.85 7.48
N PHE A 8 0.04 -13.01 7.23
CA PHE A 8 -0.10 -11.64 6.72
C PHE A 8 -0.97 -10.75 7.62
N SER A 9 -1.06 -11.13 8.90
CA SER A 9 -1.82 -10.39 9.89
C SER A 9 -0.98 -9.31 10.53
N GLY A 10 -1.66 -8.24 10.91
CA GLY A 10 -1.11 -7.13 11.65
C GLY A 10 -2.22 -6.15 12.00
N THR A 11 -1.87 -5.07 12.71
CA THR A 11 -2.87 -4.09 13.14
C THR A 11 -3.51 -3.37 11.96
N GLY A 12 -2.75 -3.13 10.89
CA GLY A 12 -3.21 -2.40 9.71
C GLY A 12 -3.27 -0.89 9.95
N GLN A 13 -2.38 -0.34 10.78
CA GLN A 13 -2.42 1.05 11.24
C GLN A 13 -2.33 2.03 10.06
N PRO A 14 -3.35 2.90 9.85
CA PRO A 14 -3.33 3.94 8.82
C PRO A 14 -2.27 5.03 9.10
N LEU A 15 -1.86 5.73 8.04
CA LEU A 15 -0.94 6.87 8.13
C LEU A 15 -1.45 8.00 9.03
N VAL A 16 -0.50 8.65 9.70
CA VAL A 16 -0.64 9.95 10.38
C VAL A 16 0.32 10.99 9.78
N ASP A 17 0.17 12.26 10.14
CA ASP A 17 0.98 13.35 9.57
C ASP A 17 2.49 13.13 9.75
N ALA A 18 2.90 12.65 10.93
CA ALA A 18 4.30 12.36 11.24
C ALA A 18 4.93 11.32 10.28
N ASP A 19 4.15 10.38 9.75
CA ASP A 19 4.65 9.38 8.80
C ASP A 19 4.97 10.03 7.44
N MET A 20 4.15 11.00 7.02
CA MET A 20 4.37 11.76 5.78
C MET A 20 5.64 12.61 5.89
N GLU A 21 5.83 13.29 7.02
CA GLU A 21 7.03 14.07 7.32
C GLU A 21 8.28 13.17 7.33
N GLN A 22 8.19 11.99 7.94
CA GLN A 22 9.29 11.03 7.95
C GLN A 22 9.65 10.57 6.53
N ALA A 23 8.66 10.28 5.68
CA ALA A 23 8.92 9.88 4.29
C ALA A 23 9.59 11.00 3.48
N LEU A 24 9.14 12.24 3.63
CA LEU A 24 9.74 13.40 2.99
C LEU A 24 11.19 13.60 3.46
N SER A 25 11.45 13.43 4.75
CA SER A 25 12.79 13.46 5.34
C SER A 25 13.71 12.39 4.72
N ILE A 26 13.24 11.15 4.58
CA ILE A 26 13.99 10.07 3.90
C ILE A 26 14.35 10.45 2.45
N LEU A 27 13.46 11.17 1.76
CA LEU A 27 13.65 11.59 0.37
C LEU A 27 14.46 12.88 0.23
N GLY A 28 14.79 13.57 1.33
CA GLY A 28 15.37 14.91 1.28
C GLY A 28 14.46 15.90 0.53
N LEU A 29 13.17 15.86 0.82
CA LEU A 29 12.13 16.71 0.25
C LEU A 29 11.52 17.60 1.33
N GLU A 30 11.08 18.79 0.96
CA GLU A 30 10.58 19.81 1.87
C GLU A 30 9.04 19.70 2.00
N PRO A 31 8.47 19.54 3.21
CA PRO A 31 7.03 19.35 3.38
C PRO A 31 6.15 20.41 2.71
N GLY A 32 6.53 21.68 2.81
CA GLY A 32 5.75 22.78 2.22
C GLY A 32 5.70 22.77 0.68
N ALA A 33 6.67 22.16 0.01
CA ALA A 33 6.78 22.17 -1.45
C ALA A 33 6.44 20.81 -2.09
N ASP A 34 6.75 19.72 -1.39
CA ASP A 34 6.82 18.38 -1.99
C ASP A 34 5.74 17.42 -1.47
N LEU A 35 5.01 17.77 -0.41
CA LEU A 35 3.89 16.96 0.08
C LEU A 35 2.83 16.66 -1.03
N PRO A 36 2.46 17.61 -1.92
CA PRO A 36 1.60 17.31 -3.07
C PRO A 36 2.18 16.25 -4.03
N ALA A 37 3.51 16.23 -4.20
CA ALA A 37 4.19 15.25 -5.04
C ALA A 37 4.12 13.87 -4.41
N LEU A 38 4.40 13.74 -3.12
CA LEU A 38 4.27 12.47 -2.41
C LEU A 38 2.83 11.93 -2.48
N TRP A 39 1.83 12.76 -2.19
CA TRP A 39 0.41 12.40 -2.32
C TRP A 39 0.02 11.94 -3.72
N SER A 40 0.61 12.53 -4.77
CA SER A 40 0.37 12.11 -6.15
C SER A 40 0.78 10.67 -6.38
N VAL A 41 1.94 10.26 -5.86
CA VAL A 41 2.42 8.87 -5.99
C VAL A 41 1.52 7.92 -5.20
N LEU A 42 1.23 8.22 -3.93
CA LEU A 42 0.37 7.37 -3.11
C LEU A 42 -1.01 7.14 -3.74
N THR A 43 -1.59 8.20 -4.31
CA THR A 43 -2.89 8.14 -4.98
C THR A 43 -2.85 7.27 -6.24
N VAL A 44 -1.79 7.38 -7.04
CA VAL A 44 -1.67 6.61 -8.29
C VAL A 44 -1.38 5.13 -8.04
N GLU A 45 -0.58 4.80 -7.03
CA GLU A 45 -0.14 3.41 -6.79
C GLU A 45 -1.19 2.55 -6.10
N SER A 46 -1.90 3.07 -5.10
CA SER A 46 -2.81 2.26 -4.26
C SER A 46 -4.18 2.88 -4.02
N ARG A 47 -4.50 3.97 -4.73
CA ARG A 47 -5.59 4.90 -4.39
C ARG A 47 -5.41 5.52 -3.00
N GLY A 48 -4.16 5.57 -2.55
CA GLY A 48 -3.77 6.15 -1.28
C GLY A 48 -4.25 5.36 -0.08
N PHE A 49 -4.38 4.03 -0.12
CA PHE A 49 -4.58 3.19 1.08
C PHE A 49 -3.94 1.81 0.90
N GLY A 50 -3.16 1.36 1.87
CA GLY A 50 -2.27 0.22 1.76
C GLY A 50 -2.87 -1.14 2.12
N PHE A 51 -4.07 -1.18 2.70
CA PHE A 51 -4.69 -2.40 3.21
C PHE A 51 -6.00 -2.77 2.49
N LEU A 52 -6.32 -4.06 2.49
CA LEU A 52 -7.63 -4.59 2.14
C LEU A 52 -8.59 -4.48 3.34
N ALA A 53 -9.89 -4.73 3.13
CA ALA A 53 -10.89 -4.68 4.21
C ALA A 53 -10.63 -5.68 5.34
N ASP A 54 -9.95 -6.80 5.04
CA ASP A 54 -9.51 -7.80 6.02
C ASP A 54 -8.14 -7.50 6.65
N ARG A 55 -7.66 -6.25 6.51
CA ARG A 55 -6.39 -5.72 7.05
C ARG A 55 -5.12 -6.29 6.45
N ARG A 56 -5.19 -7.24 5.53
CA ARG A 56 -4.00 -7.71 4.83
C ARG A 56 -3.48 -6.60 3.91
N PRO A 57 -2.15 -6.41 3.78
CA PRO A 57 -1.59 -5.48 2.81
C PRO A 57 -2.14 -5.73 1.40
N LYS A 58 -2.41 -4.68 0.64
CA LYS A 58 -2.69 -4.83 -0.79
C LYS A 58 -1.45 -5.45 -1.46
N LEU A 59 -1.67 -6.44 -2.32
CA LEU A 59 -0.58 -7.05 -3.07
C LEU A 59 -0.98 -7.31 -4.51
N LEU A 60 0.02 -7.40 -5.38
CA LEU A 60 -0.11 -7.95 -6.73
C LEU A 60 0.97 -9.00 -6.94
N PHE A 61 0.59 -10.23 -7.30
CA PHE A 61 1.53 -11.32 -7.54
C PHE A 61 1.97 -11.36 -9.00
N GLU A 62 3.28 -11.25 -9.22
CA GLU A 62 3.88 -11.16 -10.55
C GLU A 62 4.44 -12.51 -10.99
N ARG A 63 3.65 -13.27 -11.76
CA ARG A 63 4.04 -14.62 -12.25
C ARG A 63 5.36 -14.67 -13.01
N HIS A 64 5.73 -13.56 -13.63
CA HIS A 64 6.96 -13.42 -14.39
C HIS A 64 8.18 -13.09 -13.54
N ILE A 65 7.97 -12.47 -12.38
CA ILE A 65 8.99 -12.36 -11.35
C ILE A 65 9.15 -13.72 -10.66
N PHE A 66 8.05 -14.43 -10.39
CA PHE A 66 8.13 -15.79 -9.83
C PHE A 66 8.88 -16.76 -10.73
N TYR A 67 8.69 -16.67 -12.05
CA TYR A 67 9.53 -17.39 -13.02
C TYR A 67 11.01 -17.08 -12.82
N LYS A 68 11.40 -15.81 -12.70
CA LYS A 68 12.80 -15.41 -12.48
C LYS A 68 13.34 -15.86 -11.12
N GLN A 69 12.56 -15.73 -10.05
CA GLN A 69 12.99 -16.10 -8.69
C GLN A 69 13.10 -17.62 -8.47
N THR A 70 12.54 -18.42 -9.37
CA THR A 70 12.52 -19.90 -9.26
C THR A 70 13.19 -20.59 -10.45
N ASP A 71 13.87 -19.84 -11.32
CA ASP A 71 14.47 -20.33 -12.56
C ASP A 71 13.49 -21.13 -13.44
N GLY A 72 12.22 -20.71 -13.44
CA GLY A 72 11.15 -21.33 -14.21
C GLY A 72 10.73 -22.73 -13.73
N ARG A 73 11.16 -23.16 -12.54
CA ARG A 73 10.93 -24.52 -11.99
C ARG A 73 9.47 -24.96 -12.03
N PHE A 74 8.54 -24.02 -11.90
CA PHE A 74 7.10 -24.29 -11.85
C PHE A 74 6.35 -23.96 -13.15
N ALA A 75 7.05 -23.58 -14.23
CA ALA A 75 6.40 -23.09 -15.44
C ALA A 75 5.55 -24.14 -16.16
N ALA A 76 5.93 -25.42 -16.08
CA ALA A 76 5.19 -26.52 -16.69
C ALA A 76 3.97 -26.96 -15.85
N THR A 77 4.06 -26.89 -14.53
CA THR A 77 3.04 -27.42 -13.60
C THR A 77 2.09 -26.35 -13.05
N ALA A 78 2.50 -25.08 -13.05
CA ALA A 78 1.72 -23.95 -12.58
C ALA A 78 1.90 -22.70 -13.48
N PRO A 79 1.55 -22.76 -14.78
CA PRO A 79 1.75 -21.66 -15.74
C PRO A 79 0.96 -20.38 -15.41
N ASP A 80 -0.08 -20.47 -14.59
CA ASP A 80 -0.84 -19.33 -14.06
C ASP A 80 -0.06 -18.55 -12.99
N LEU A 81 0.89 -19.21 -12.31
CA LEU A 81 1.76 -18.65 -11.28
C LEU A 81 3.20 -18.41 -11.76
N CYS A 82 3.68 -19.15 -12.76
CA CYS A 82 5.07 -19.12 -13.22
C CYS A 82 5.13 -19.08 -14.75
N ALA A 83 5.44 -17.92 -15.34
CA ALA A 83 5.51 -17.76 -16.80
C ALA A 83 6.50 -16.66 -17.20
N LYS A 84 7.05 -16.70 -18.42
CA LYS A 84 7.98 -15.65 -18.90
C LYS A 84 7.33 -14.26 -19.05
N THR A 85 6.00 -14.20 -19.19
CA THR A 85 5.23 -12.97 -19.40
C THR A 85 4.38 -12.63 -18.19
N GLY A 86 4.21 -11.33 -17.91
CA GLY A 86 3.33 -10.83 -16.84
C GLY A 86 1.84 -11.14 -17.08
N GLY A 87 0.98 -10.77 -16.13
CA GLY A 87 -0.47 -10.99 -16.18
C GLY A 87 -0.98 -12.13 -15.30
N GLY A 88 -2.25 -12.50 -15.53
CA GLY A 88 -2.97 -13.48 -14.70
C GLY A 88 -3.47 -12.91 -13.38
N TYR A 89 -3.61 -11.58 -13.29
CA TYR A 89 -4.07 -10.87 -12.11
C TYR A 89 -5.56 -11.13 -11.86
N LEU A 90 -5.91 -11.46 -10.63
CA LEU A 90 -7.27 -11.58 -10.11
C LEU A 90 -7.67 -10.32 -9.34
N GLY A 91 -6.70 -9.68 -8.68
CA GLY A 91 -6.89 -8.46 -7.89
C GLY A 91 -7.53 -8.70 -6.52
N GLY A 92 -7.36 -7.72 -5.62
CA GLY A 92 -7.92 -7.76 -4.27
C GLY A 92 -7.44 -8.98 -3.46
N GLY A 93 -8.34 -9.54 -2.64
CA GLY A 93 -8.02 -10.69 -1.79
C GLY A 93 -7.64 -11.97 -2.56
N ALA A 94 -8.05 -12.12 -3.82
CA ALA A 94 -7.75 -13.31 -4.63
C ALA A 94 -6.27 -13.41 -5.02
N GLU A 95 -5.51 -12.32 -4.96
CA GLU A 95 -4.06 -12.37 -5.13
C GLU A 95 -3.35 -13.14 -4.00
N TYR A 96 -3.94 -13.15 -2.79
CA TYR A 96 -3.41 -13.97 -1.69
C TYR A 96 -3.56 -15.47 -1.96
N ASP A 97 -4.59 -15.91 -2.70
CA ASP A 97 -4.74 -17.32 -3.07
C ASP A 97 -3.63 -17.77 -4.03
N ARG A 98 -3.27 -16.88 -4.98
CA ARG A 98 -2.12 -17.09 -5.88
C ARG A 98 -0.81 -17.16 -5.11
N LEU A 99 -0.59 -16.22 -4.18
CA LEU A 99 0.60 -16.23 -3.33
C LEU A 99 0.67 -17.47 -2.44
N ALA A 100 -0.45 -17.89 -1.83
CA ALA A 100 -0.50 -19.07 -0.98
C ALA A 100 -0.11 -20.34 -1.75
N ARG A 101 -0.59 -20.49 -2.98
CA ARG A 101 -0.18 -21.58 -3.88
C ARG A 101 1.31 -21.50 -4.25
N ALA A 102 1.83 -20.31 -4.54
CA ALA A 102 3.25 -20.11 -4.83
C ALA A 102 4.16 -20.45 -3.63
N LEU A 103 3.76 -20.05 -2.42
CA LEU A 103 4.43 -20.41 -1.17
C LEU A 103 4.44 -21.92 -0.95
N ALA A 104 3.30 -22.59 -1.16
CA ALA A 104 3.21 -24.04 -1.05
C ALA A 104 4.16 -24.75 -2.02
N LEU A 105 4.20 -24.33 -3.29
CA LEU A 105 5.13 -24.86 -4.29
C LEU A 105 6.60 -24.68 -3.87
N CYS A 106 6.96 -23.49 -3.38
CA CYS A 106 8.33 -23.22 -2.94
C CYS A 106 8.72 -24.07 -1.72
N ARG A 107 7.83 -24.20 -0.74
CA ARG A 107 8.05 -25.04 0.45
C ARG A 107 8.25 -26.51 0.09
N VAL A 108 7.38 -27.07 -0.75
CA VAL A 108 7.50 -28.45 -1.24
C VAL A 108 8.80 -28.67 -2.00
N ALA A 109 9.27 -27.66 -2.76
CA ALA A 109 10.52 -27.71 -3.50
C ALA A 109 11.77 -27.36 -2.68
N GLY A 110 11.65 -27.16 -1.36
CA GLY A 110 12.77 -26.84 -0.46
C GLY A 110 13.35 -25.42 -0.64
N LEU A 111 12.62 -24.50 -1.27
CA LEU A 111 13.06 -23.13 -1.54
C LEU A 111 12.74 -22.13 -0.42
N GLY A 112 11.89 -22.51 0.54
CA GLY A 112 11.35 -21.59 1.55
C GLY A 112 10.38 -20.58 0.95
N ASP A 113 10.10 -19.49 1.68
CA ASP A 113 9.05 -18.52 1.31
C ASP A 113 9.56 -17.37 0.43
N GLU A 114 10.86 -17.07 0.49
CA GLU A 114 11.44 -15.86 -0.10
C GLU A 114 11.17 -15.73 -1.61
N PRO A 115 11.33 -16.76 -2.47
CA PRO A 115 11.04 -16.59 -3.89
C PRO A 115 9.61 -16.15 -4.20
N ALA A 116 8.63 -16.65 -3.44
CA ALA A 116 7.23 -16.28 -3.61
C ALA A 116 6.97 -14.84 -3.10
N LEU A 117 7.49 -14.48 -1.93
CA LEU A 117 7.31 -13.15 -1.34
C LEU A 117 8.02 -12.04 -2.15
N ARG A 118 9.20 -12.35 -2.69
CA ARG A 118 9.95 -11.49 -3.61
C ARG A 118 9.23 -11.24 -4.93
N SER A 119 8.27 -12.09 -5.26
CA SER A 119 7.51 -12.05 -6.52
C SER A 119 6.19 -11.29 -6.43
N ALA A 120 5.92 -10.60 -5.33
CA ALA A 120 4.77 -9.72 -5.18
C ALA A 120 5.19 -8.28 -4.89
N SER A 121 4.36 -7.32 -5.32
CA SER A 121 4.38 -5.94 -4.82
C SER A 121 3.50 -5.82 -3.59
N TRP A 122 3.86 -4.91 -2.67
CA TRP A 122 3.24 -4.84 -1.34
C TRP A 122 2.83 -3.43 -0.93
N GLY A 123 1.66 -3.36 -0.28
CA GLY A 123 1.16 -2.22 0.47
C GLY A 123 0.91 -0.95 -0.35
N LEU A 124 0.93 0.16 0.36
CA LEU A 124 0.63 1.52 -0.10
C LEU A 124 1.45 1.93 -1.32
N GLY A 125 2.74 1.58 -1.34
CA GLY A 125 3.65 1.93 -2.43
C GLY A 125 3.74 0.89 -3.54
N GLN A 126 3.17 -0.31 -3.37
CA GLN A 126 3.36 -1.43 -4.31
C GLN A 126 4.86 -1.71 -4.60
N VAL A 127 5.71 -1.63 -3.57
CA VAL A 127 7.14 -1.95 -3.71
C VAL A 127 7.30 -3.46 -3.87
N MET A 128 8.07 -3.88 -4.88
CA MET A 128 8.35 -5.30 -5.13
C MET A 128 9.17 -5.92 -3.99
N GLY A 129 8.80 -7.13 -3.55
CA GLY A 129 9.49 -7.82 -2.47
C GLY A 129 10.97 -8.13 -2.77
N PHE A 130 11.36 -8.26 -4.04
CA PHE A 130 12.77 -8.42 -4.39
C PHE A 130 13.63 -7.18 -4.05
N ASN A 131 13.00 -6.01 -3.86
CA ASN A 131 13.62 -4.76 -3.43
C ASN A 131 13.68 -4.59 -1.90
N ALA A 132 13.34 -5.62 -1.10
CA ALA A 132 13.30 -5.53 0.36
C ALA A 132 14.57 -4.89 0.97
N ALA A 133 15.76 -5.32 0.53
CA ALA A 133 17.03 -4.80 1.04
C ALA A 133 17.20 -3.29 0.82
N VAL A 134 16.93 -2.80 -0.39
CA VAL A 134 17.04 -1.36 -0.71
C VAL A 134 15.90 -0.55 -0.08
N ALA A 135 14.74 -1.18 0.15
CA ALA A 135 13.65 -0.62 0.92
C ALA A 135 13.91 -0.61 2.44
N GLY A 136 15.08 -1.09 2.90
CA GLY A 136 15.50 -1.06 4.31
C GLY A 136 15.06 -2.25 5.15
N PHE A 137 14.63 -3.35 4.53
CA PHE A 137 14.22 -4.57 5.22
C PHE A 137 15.24 -5.70 5.02
N PRO A 138 15.48 -6.55 6.03
CA PRO A 138 16.43 -7.67 5.92
C PRO A 138 16.05 -8.70 4.83
N SER A 139 14.76 -8.93 4.60
CA SER A 139 14.27 -9.88 3.60
C SER A 139 12.84 -9.53 3.16
N ALA A 140 12.31 -10.20 2.12
CA ALA A 140 10.93 -9.96 1.69
C ALA A 140 9.94 -10.41 2.77
N ARG A 141 10.26 -11.46 3.53
CA ARG A 141 9.49 -11.84 4.72
C ARG A 141 9.40 -10.72 5.74
N GLU A 142 10.52 -10.15 6.16
CA GLU A 142 10.53 -9.07 7.16
C GLU A 142 9.84 -7.81 6.64
N MET A 143 10.00 -7.50 5.35
CA MET A 143 9.26 -6.42 4.68
C MET A 143 7.76 -6.61 4.84
N VAL A 144 7.23 -7.78 4.49
CA VAL A 144 5.79 -8.07 4.57
C VAL A 144 5.29 -8.09 6.00
N THR A 145 6.06 -8.66 6.93
CA THR A 145 5.71 -8.66 8.37
C THR A 145 5.54 -7.24 8.91
N GLN A 146 6.50 -6.35 8.62
CA GLN A 146 6.43 -4.96 9.08
C GLN A 146 5.36 -4.16 8.35
N MET A 147 5.22 -4.34 7.03
CA MET A 147 4.18 -3.69 6.24
C MET A 147 2.77 -4.16 6.62
N SER A 148 2.60 -5.34 7.20
CA SER A 148 1.30 -5.80 7.73
C SER A 148 0.89 -5.05 9.00
N GLN A 149 1.85 -4.45 9.73
CA GLN A 149 1.54 -3.68 10.93
C GLN A 149 1.03 -2.28 10.60
N SER A 150 1.67 -1.55 9.68
CA SER A 150 1.32 -0.14 9.46
C SER A 150 1.61 0.36 8.06
N GLU A 151 0.83 1.35 7.62
CA GLU A 151 1.17 2.14 6.43
C GLU A 151 2.44 2.96 6.65
N ALA A 152 2.80 3.31 7.89
CA ALA A 152 4.08 3.94 8.20
C ALA A 152 5.28 3.09 7.72
N ALA A 153 5.26 1.78 7.99
CA ALA A 153 6.28 0.85 7.49
C ALA A 153 6.24 0.74 5.96
N GLN A 154 5.04 0.75 5.36
CA GLN A 154 4.88 0.71 3.90
C GLN A 154 5.45 1.96 3.24
N LEU A 155 5.15 3.14 3.80
CA LEU A 155 5.57 4.44 3.29
C LEU A 155 7.07 4.66 3.48
N ALA A 156 7.63 4.31 4.65
CA ALA A 156 9.07 4.39 4.89
C ALA A 156 9.85 3.46 3.93
N GLY A 157 9.35 2.24 3.70
CA GLY A 157 9.95 1.31 2.73
C GLY A 157 9.92 1.85 1.29
N MET A 158 8.79 2.44 0.90
CA MET A 158 8.63 3.12 -0.38
C MET A 158 9.59 4.30 -0.54
N ALA A 159 9.70 5.16 0.48
CA ALA A 159 10.60 6.31 0.44
C ALA A 159 12.06 5.89 0.29
N ARG A 160 12.51 4.86 1.02
CA ARG A 160 13.88 4.31 0.90
C ARG A 160 14.15 3.73 -0.48
N PHE A 161 13.20 2.99 -1.04
CA PHE A 161 13.29 2.48 -2.41
C PHE A 161 13.37 3.63 -3.44
N MET A 162 12.52 4.66 -3.31
CA MET A 162 12.58 5.81 -4.22
C MET A 162 13.93 6.54 -4.13
N ALA A 163 14.48 6.71 -2.93
CA ALA A 163 15.80 7.30 -2.74
C ALA A 163 16.91 6.42 -3.34
N SER A 164 16.85 5.08 -3.19
CA SER A 164 17.88 4.19 -3.74
C SER A 164 17.91 4.19 -5.28
N GLU A 165 16.76 4.42 -5.91
CA GLU A 165 16.62 4.50 -7.37
C GLU A 165 16.79 5.93 -7.93
N GLY A 166 17.12 6.91 -7.08
CA GLY A 166 17.28 8.32 -7.48
C GLY A 166 15.98 8.99 -7.95
N LEU A 167 14.83 8.48 -7.50
CA LEU A 167 13.51 8.99 -7.86
C LEU A 167 13.11 10.23 -7.05
N ASP A 168 13.75 10.47 -5.92
CA ASP A 168 13.64 11.72 -5.17
C ASP A 168 14.00 12.94 -6.05
N ALA A 169 15.08 12.84 -6.83
CA ALA A 169 15.50 13.88 -7.76
C ALA A 169 14.47 14.12 -8.86
N LYS A 170 13.78 13.06 -9.30
CA LYS A 170 12.71 13.14 -10.29
C LYS A 170 11.46 13.81 -9.72
N LEU A 171 11.09 13.51 -8.47
CA LEU A 171 9.99 14.19 -7.78
C LEU A 171 10.30 15.68 -7.60
N ARG A 172 11.49 16.01 -7.11
CA ARG A 172 11.96 17.40 -6.91
C ARG A 172 11.94 18.20 -8.21
N ALA A 173 12.37 17.59 -9.32
CA ALA A 173 12.35 18.19 -10.65
C ALA A 173 10.96 18.16 -11.33
N ARG A 174 9.97 17.50 -10.74
CA ARG A 174 8.64 17.23 -11.33
C ARG A 174 8.74 16.54 -12.70
N ASP A 175 9.76 15.70 -12.86
CA ASP A 175 9.98 14.87 -14.05
C ASP A 175 9.08 13.62 -13.97
N TRP A 176 7.79 13.79 -14.24
CA TRP A 176 6.79 12.72 -14.13
C TRP A 176 7.04 11.56 -15.08
N THR A 177 7.58 11.84 -16.27
CA THR A 177 7.96 10.84 -17.26
C THR A 177 9.15 10.02 -16.76
N GLY A 178 10.20 10.68 -16.28
CA GLY A 178 11.37 10.04 -15.70
C GLY A 178 11.02 9.24 -14.44
N PHE A 179 10.19 9.81 -13.56
CA PHE A 179 9.68 9.14 -12.36
C PHE A 179 8.89 7.88 -12.74
N ALA A 180 7.87 8.00 -13.60
CA ALA A 180 7.03 6.87 -13.99
C ALA A 180 7.83 5.74 -14.67
N ARG A 181 8.82 6.11 -15.49
CA ARG A 181 9.72 5.12 -16.11
C ARG A 181 10.58 4.39 -15.07
N GLY A 182 11.07 5.08 -14.06
CA GLY A 182 11.88 4.50 -12.99
C GLY A 182 11.05 3.65 -12.02
N TYR A 183 9.88 4.13 -11.61
CA TYR A 183 9.01 3.47 -10.64
C TYR A 183 8.19 2.32 -11.24
N ASN A 184 7.50 2.57 -12.36
CA ASN A 184 6.59 1.60 -13.00
C ASN A 184 7.25 0.83 -14.16
N GLY A 185 8.50 1.16 -14.51
CA GLY A 185 9.28 0.50 -15.55
C GLY A 185 9.06 1.06 -16.98
N PRO A 186 9.75 0.50 -17.99
CA PRO A 186 9.79 1.07 -19.35
C PRO A 186 8.46 1.06 -20.09
N SER A 187 7.47 0.29 -19.63
CA SER A 187 6.12 0.24 -20.21
C SER A 187 5.10 1.13 -19.49
N TYR A 188 5.54 2.07 -18.63
CA TYR A 188 4.67 2.94 -17.84
C TYR A 188 3.58 3.67 -18.68
N TRP A 189 3.91 4.03 -19.91
CA TRP A 189 3.04 4.75 -20.84
C TRP A 189 1.76 3.96 -21.20
N LYS A 190 1.78 2.62 -21.14
CA LYS A 190 0.59 1.79 -21.43
C LYS A 190 -0.58 2.09 -20.47
N ASN A 191 -0.25 2.50 -19.24
CA ASN A 191 -1.22 2.84 -18.21
C ASN A 191 -1.26 4.35 -17.92
N ALA A 192 -0.59 5.17 -18.75
CA ALA A 192 -0.49 6.62 -18.62
C ALA A 192 -0.06 7.10 -17.22
N TYR A 193 0.90 6.41 -16.59
CA TYR A 193 1.35 6.71 -15.22
C TYR A 193 1.86 8.15 -15.08
N ASP A 194 2.65 8.62 -16.03
CA ASP A 194 3.17 9.99 -16.09
C ASP A 194 2.06 11.05 -16.11
N VAL A 195 1.04 10.83 -16.96
CA VAL A 195 -0.13 11.73 -17.04
C VAL A 195 -0.91 11.73 -15.72
N LYS A 196 -1.16 10.54 -15.15
CA LYS A 196 -1.87 10.40 -13.87
C LYS A 196 -1.14 11.09 -12.72
N LEU A 197 0.17 10.91 -12.62
CA LEU A 197 1.01 11.57 -11.60
C LEU A 197 0.95 13.09 -11.74
N LYS A 198 1.14 13.61 -12.96
CA LYS A 198 1.04 15.04 -13.23
C LYS A 198 -0.32 15.62 -12.85
N SER A 199 -1.42 14.96 -13.25
CA SER A 199 -2.77 15.40 -12.93
C SER A 199 -3.06 15.35 -11.42
N ALA A 200 -2.61 14.29 -10.74
CA ALA A 200 -2.75 14.19 -9.29
C ALA A 200 -1.94 15.29 -8.57
N PHE A 201 -0.71 15.56 -8.99
CA PHE A 201 0.10 16.65 -8.45
C PHE A 201 -0.58 18.02 -8.62
N GLN A 202 -1.13 18.31 -9.80
CA GLN A 202 -1.86 19.56 -10.06
C GLN A 202 -3.07 19.70 -9.12
N LYS A 203 -3.80 18.60 -8.90
CA LYS A 203 -4.94 18.56 -7.97
C LYS A 203 -4.53 18.86 -6.53
N PHE A 204 -3.45 18.25 -6.04
CA PHE A 204 -2.98 18.49 -4.67
C PHE A 204 -2.35 19.88 -4.50
N SER A 205 -1.72 20.41 -5.56
CA SER A 205 -1.15 21.76 -5.55
C SER A 205 -2.20 22.87 -5.55
N SER A 206 -3.44 22.59 -5.97
CA SER A 206 -4.54 23.57 -5.97
C SER A 206 -5.26 23.67 -4.61
N GLY A 207 -4.67 23.14 -3.53
CA GLY A 207 -5.22 23.24 -2.18
C GLY A 207 -6.24 22.17 -1.82
N ILE A 208 -6.42 21.12 -2.63
CA ILE A 208 -7.21 19.95 -2.23
C ILE A 208 -6.39 19.19 -1.18
N SER A 209 -6.75 19.40 0.08
CA SER A 209 -6.15 18.69 1.21
C SER A 209 -6.75 17.29 1.37
N ARG A 210 -5.93 16.36 1.83
CA ARG A 210 -6.30 15.00 2.23
C ARG A 210 -6.19 14.97 3.75
N ASP A 211 -7.31 14.97 4.44
CA ASP A 211 -7.32 14.91 5.90
C ASP A 211 -6.97 13.48 6.33
N LEU A 212 -5.79 13.31 6.94
CA LEU A 212 -5.32 12.01 7.42
C LEU A 212 -6.16 11.47 8.58
N ARG A 213 -6.80 12.33 9.40
CA ARG A 213 -7.74 11.90 10.44
C ARG A 213 -9.00 11.30 9.81
N ALA A 214 -9.55 11.99 8.81
CA ALA A 214 -10.68 11.46 8.04
C ALA A 214 -10.32 10.15 7.33
N ARG A 215 -9.12 10.07 6.77
CA ARG A 215 -8.62 8.88 6.09
C ARG A 215 -8.43 7.70 7.05
N ALA A 216 -7.88 7.94 8.23
CA ALA A 216 -7.74 6.94 9.27
C ALA A 216 -9.11 6.42 9.73
N ALA A 217 -10.08 7.33 9.95
CA ALA A 217 -11.46 6.95 10.27
C ALA A 217 -12.11 6.10 9.17
N GLN A 218 -11.93 6.45 7.89
CA GLN A 218 -12.41 5.64 6.77
C GLN A 218 -11.77 4.24 6.77
N GLY A 219 -10.46 4.12 6.98
CA GLY A 219 -9.78 2.82 7.09
C GLY A 219 -10.30 1.98 8.26
N ALA A 220 -10.46 2.59 9.43
CA ALA A 220 -10.99 1.94 10.62
C ALA A 220 -12.44 1.47 10.45
N LEU A 221 -13.31 2.32 9.88
CA LEU A 221 -14.70 1.98 9.56
C LEU A 221 -14.78 0.82 8.56
N LEU A 222 -13.90 0.81 7.55
CA LEU A 222 -13.79 -0.30 6.60
C LEU A 222 -13.45 -1.61 7.31
N PHE A 223 -12.48 -1.61 8.23
CA PHE A 223 -12.11 -2.79 9.01
C PHE A 223 -13.21 -3.28 9.96
N LEU A 224 -14.12 -2.39 10.35
CA LEU A 224 -15.29 -2.71 11.17
C LEU A 224 -16.49 -3.18 10.34
N GLY A 225 -16.36 -3.23 9.01
CA GLY A 225 -17.41 -3.71 8.10
C GLY A 225 -18.40 -2.64 7.64
N TYR A 226 -18.17 -1.37 7.97
CA TYR A 226 -18.94 -0.26 7.39
C TYR A 226 -18.45 0.04 5.96
N ASN A 227 -19.24 0.83 5.20
CA ASN A 227 -18.90 1.22 3.83
C ASN A 227 -18.64 2.74 3.72
N PRO A 228 -17.46 3.22 4.13
CA PRO A 228 -17.13 4.65 4.09
C PRO A 228 -16.73 5.15 2.69
N GLY A 229 -16.62 4.26 1.69
CA GLY A 229 -15.94 4.54 0.42
C GLY A 229 -14.44 4.27 0.50
N ASP A 230 -13.69 4.74 -0.50
CA ASP A 230 -12.23 4.63 -0.50
C ASP A 230 -11.63 5.47 0.65
N PRO A 231 -10.68 4.94 1.44
CA PRO A 231 -9.96 5.72 2.45
C PRO A 231 -9.04 6.76 1.80
N ASP A 232 -9.62 7.91 1.49
CA ASP A 232 -9.02 8.98 0.71
C ASP A 232 -9.02 10.32 1.46
N GLY A 233 -9.45 10.37 2.72
CA GLY A 233 -9.47 11.59 3.52
C GLY A 233 -10.52 12.62 3.12
N VAL A 234 -11.45 12.28 2.22
CA VAL A 234 -12.58 13.16 1.84
C VAL A 234 -13.84 12.67 2.53
N LEU A 235 -14.45 13.52 3.35
CA LEU A 235 -15.73 13.24 4.02
C LEU A 235 -16.92 13.30 3.03
N GLY A 236 -16.98 12.35 2.12
CA GLY A 236 -18.08 12.19 1.17
C GLY A 236 -19.36 11.64 1.80
N GLN A 237 -20.41 11.47 0.99
CA GLN A 237 -21.70 10.95 1.45
C GLN A 237 -21.58 9.57 2.09
N ASN A 238 -20.79 8.66 1.50
CA ASN A 238 -20.58 7.31 2.05
C ASN A 238 -19.88 7.37 3.41
N THR A 239 -18.83 8.19 3.54
CA THR A 239 -18.10 8.36 4.80
C THR A 239 -19.01 8.90 5.90
N ARG A 240 -19.81 9.94 5.61
CA ARG A 240 -20.77 10.51 6.55
C ARG A 240 -21.85 9.51 6.98
N ARG A 241 -22.35 8.69 6.05
CA ARG A 241 -23.29 7.59 6.37
C ARG A 241 -22.66 6.53 7.26
N ALA A 242 -21.42 6.13 6.97
CA ALA A 242 -20.69 5.16 7.78
C ALA A 242 -20.42 5.68 9.21
N ILE A 243 -20.06 6.96 9.36
CA ILE A 243 -19.90 7.61 10.67
C ILE A 243 -21.24 7.60 11.43
N GLY A 244 -22.33 8.03 10.79
CA GLY A 244 -23.65 8.04 11.42
C GLY A 244 -24.12 6.64 11.85
N ALA A 245 -23.86 5.62 11.04
CA ALA A 245 -24.16 4.23 11.37
C ALA A 245 -23.32 3.73 12.57
N PHE A 246 -22.01 3.98 12.56
CA PHE A 246 -21.15 3.65 13.70
C PHE A 246 -21.60 4.32 14.99
N ARG A 247 -21.95 5.62 14.94
CA ARG A 247 -22.45 6.33 16.13
C ARG A 247 -23.75 5.72 16.65
N ALA A 248 -24.66 5.32 15.77
CA ALA A 248 -25.90 4.67 16.17
C ALA A 248 -25.61 3.36 16.92
N ASP A 249 -24.74 2.52 16.35
CA ASP A 249 -24.32 1.24 16.93
C ASP A 249 -23.56 1.41 18.26
N ALA A 250 -22.79 2.49 18.38
CA ALA A 250 -22.02 2.84 19.58
C ALA A 250 -22.83 3.68 20.61
N HIS A 251 -24.11 3.95 20.33
CA HIS A 251 -24.99 4.80 21.17
C HIS A 251 -24.47 6.24 21.38
N MET A 252 -23.84 6.80 20.36
CA MET A 252 -23.25 8.16 20.33
C MET A 252 -24.07 9.14 19.47
N GLY A 253 -25.37 8.88 19.31
CA GLY A 253 -26.26 9.62 18.41
C GLY A 253 -26.12 9.20 16.94
N THR A 254 -26.52 10.06 16.00
CA THR A 254 -26.52 9.76 14.56
C THR A 254 -25.87 10.86 13.71
N SER A 255 -25.13 11.78 14.34
CA SER A 255 -24.45 12.86 13.64
C SER A 255 -23.52 12.32 12.55
N PRO A 256 -23.54 12.88 11.33
CA PRO A 256 -22.62 12.48 10.26
C PRO A 256 -21.21 13.09 10.39
N GLU A 257 -20.98 13.91 11.42
CA GLU A 257 -19.72 14.65 11.60
C GLU A 257 -18.64 13.80 12.28
N LEU A 258 -17.39 14.00 11.83
CA LEU A 258 -16.19 13.43 12.42
C LEU A 258 -15.63 14.42 13.44
N ASP A 259 -16.00 14.26 14.70
CA ASP A 259 -15.39 14.93 15.85
C ASP A 259 -14.33 14.03 16.52
N ASP A 260 -13.56 14.59 17.45
CA ASP A 260 -12.48 13.85 18.13
C ASP A 260 -13.02 12.65 18.93
N ALA A 261 -14.19 12.80 19.55
CA ALA A 261 -14.79 11.75 20.37
C ALA A 261 -15.20 10.53 19.52
N VAL A 262 -15.81 10.74 18.35
CA VAL A 262 -16.19 9.65 17.45
C VAL A 262 -14.98 9.08 16.72
N LEU A 263 -13.98 9.90 16.34
CA LEU A 263 -12.73 9.41 15.78
C LEU A 263 -12.06 8.43 16.74
N ASP A 264 -11.86 8.84 17.99
CA ASP A 264 -11.29 8.01 19.05
C ASP A 264 -12.08 6.71 19.27
N ALA A 265 -13.41 6.80 19.27
CA ALA A 265 -14.27 5.63 19.42
C ALA A 265 -14.12 4.65 18.26
N ILE A 266 -14.09 5.15 17.01
CA ILE A 266 -13.88 4.36 15.80
C ILE A 266 -12.52 3.65 15.86
N MET A 267 -11.44 4.41 16.14
CA MET A 267 -10.08 3.88 16.17
C MET A 267 -9.91 2.82 17.26
N ARG A 268 -10.38 3.09 18.48
CA ARG A 268 -10.37 2.11 19.59
C ARG A 268 -11.16 0.86 19.26
N LYS A 269 -12.37 0.99 18.70
CA LYS A 269 -13.21 -0.17 18.33
C LYS A 269 -12.53 -1.02 17.27
N ALA A 270 -11.79 -0.40 16.35
CA ALA A 270 -10.98 -1.09 15.34
C ALA A 270 -9.66 -1.66 15.89
N GLY A 271 -9.29 -1.40 17.15
CA GLY A 271 -8.00 -1.83 17.72
C GLY A 271 -6.80 -1.11 17.09
N LEU A 272 -7.00 0.14 16.67
CA LEU A 272 -5.98 1.00 16.09
C LEU A 272 -5.56 2.08 17.11
N ALA A 273 -4.33 2.57 17.00
CA ALA A 273 -3.89 3.73 17.77
C ALA A 273 -4.61 4.99 17.28
N GLY A 274 -5.00 5.86 18.22
CA GLY A 274 -5.48 7.20 17.91
C GLY A 274 -4.36 8.05 17.30
N GLY A 275 -4.73 8.93 16.37
CA GLY A 275 -3.82 9.86 15.70
C GLY A 275 -3.72 11.21 16.39
#